data_AF-A0A377XVB4-F1
#
_entry.id   AF-A0A377XVB4-F1
#
_cell.length_a   1.000
_cell.length_b   1.000
_cell.length_c   1.000
_cell.angle_alpha   90.00
_cell.angle_beta   90.00
_cell.angle_gamma   90.00
#
_symmetry.space_group_name_H-M   'P 1'
#
loop_
_entity.id
_entity.type
_entity.pdbx_description
1 polymer ?
#
loop_
_entity_poly.entity_id
_entity_poly.type
_entity_poly.pdbx_seq_one_letter_code
_entity_poly.pdbx_strand_id
1 'polypeptide(L)'
;MSHARPGLTTCSQYDAALHSLSAARQRWAETSVNRRLAFLRQIKDALAGIAPAWVAAAAAAKGLPAGDPLAGEEWLAGPCALMVGCNGLIATLEQLEEKTFLRRIPLRTLAEGRLALRVVPGTLWDRLLLSGVRAEIWMQPGVTRAHLDRYAARAYDIPPAARQGKLALVLGAGNVASIAPLDVLHKLFIENQVCLLKLNPVNDYLHDLLAQALAPLIAMDALRIVTGDARAGAWLTTHPAVDEIHITGSRETHDVIVWGEGETARQRRAAGTPLNPRRVTSELGGVSPTIIVPGPWSEADIAFQAQQLATQKMNNGGFNCVASQVLILQQGWEPATALLNQLYRLIAANTRPDYYPGAENRLTDFRLRARQPLEIARGDALSLIVANTDDDPGFCQQEVFGPGLSVTRLEAGSAESFLRQAIGYANQRLQGTLGANIVITRAPAKRLDVSVLMR
;
A
#
# COMPACT_ATOMS: atom_id res chain seq x y z
N MET A 1 -19.55 18.45 6.81
CA MET A 1 -19.65 19.27 5.56
C MET A 1 -21.08 19.26 5.02
N SER A 2 -21.56 20.29 4.32
CA SER A 2 -22.83 20.22 3.56
C SER A 2 -22.76 19.03 2.59
N HIS A 3 -23.67 18.06 2.73
CA HIS A 3 -23.82 16.90 1.85
C HIS A 3 -24.38 17.33 0.48
N ALA A 4 -23.69 18.24 -0.20
CA ALA A 4 -24.04 18.63 -1.55
C ALA A 4 -23.83 17.41 -2.46
N ARG A 5 -24.93 16.86 -2.98
CA ARG A 5 -24.89 15.78 -3.97
C ARG A 5 -24.07 16.22 -5.20
N PRO A 6 -23.38 15.30 -5.90
CA PRO A 6 -22.89 15.57 -7.24
C PRO A 6 -24.01 16.11 -8.14
N GLY A 7 -23.64 16.74 -9.26
CA GLY A 7 -24.63 17.18 -10.25
C GLY A 7 -25.54 16.03 -10.69
N LEU A 8 -26.80 16.33 -11.04
CA LEU A 8 -27.83 15.33 -11.38
C LEU A 8 -27.37 14.38 -12.51
N THR A 9 -26.70 14.91 -13.54
CA THR A 9 -26.15 14.13 -14.65
C THR A 9 -25.05 13.15 -14.22
N THR A 10 -24.25 13.53 -13.22
CA THR A 10 -23.21 12.66 -12.67
C THR A 10 -23.82 11.54 -11.83
N CYS A 11 -24.85 11.86 -11.03
CA CYS A 11 -25.59 10.85 -10.27
C CYS A 11 -26.24 9.81 -11.20
N SER A 12 -26.85 10.25 -12.31
CA SER A 12 -27.49 9.32 -13.25
C SER A 12 -26.50 8.38 -13.94
N GLN A 13 -25.28 8.85 -14.24
CA GLN A 13 -24.21 8.00 -14.76
C GLN A 13 -23.77 6.94 -13.73
N TYR A 14 -23.61 7.34 -12.47
CA TYR A 14 -23.27 6.40 -11.40
C TYR A 14 -24.38 5.38 -11.16
N ASP A 15 -25.64 5.81 -11.16
CA ASP A 15 -26.81 4.92 -11.02
C ASP A 15 -26.84 3.86 -12.14
N ALA A 16 -26.62 4.27 -13.39
CA ALA A 16 -26.57 3.34 -14.53
C ALA A 16 -25.43 2.32 -14.39
N ALA A 17 -24.25 2.76 -13.94
CA ALA A 17 -23.11 1.88 -13.66
C ALA A 17 -23.44 0.88 -12.54
N LEU A 18 -23.98 1.36 -11.41
CA LEU A 18 -24.37 0.54 -10.27
C LEU A 18 -25.47 -0.46 -10.63
N HIS A 19 -26.44 -0.07 -11.45
CA HIS A 19 -27.49 -0.95 -11.93
C HIS A 19 -26.92 -2.10 -12.79
N SER A 20 -26.05 -1.77 -13.75
CA SER A 20 -25.40 -2.76 -14.63
C SER A 20 -24.60 -3.79 -13.82
N LEU A 21 -23.80 -3.31 -12.86
CA LEU A 21 -23.03 -4.16 -11.96
C LEU A 21 -23.96 -5.04 -11.09
N SER A 22 -24.98 -4.45 -10.49
CA SER A 22 -25.92 -5.18 -9.63
C SER A 22 -26.63 -6.31 -10.38
N ALA A 23 -27.00 -6.10 -11.64
CA ALA A 23 -27.59 -7.12 -12.50
C ALA A 23 -26.61 -8.24 -12.85
N ALA A 24 -25.31 -7.94 -12.90
CA ALA A 24 -24.26 -8.88 -13.29
C ALA A 24 -23.58 -9.62 -12.14
N ARG A 25 -23.80 -9.21 -10.88
CA ARG A 25 -23.06 -9.72 -9.72
C ARG A 25 -23.09 -11.24 -9.59
N GLN A 26 -24.25 -11.85 -9.81
CA GLN A 26 -24.41 -13.30 -9.70
C GLN A 26 -23.71 -14.02 -10.86
N ARG A 27 -23.86 -13.51 -12.08
CA ARG A 27 -23.18 -14.02 -13.28
C ARG A 27 -21.65 -14.00 -13.12
N TRP A 28 -21.09 -12.93 -12.55
CA TRP A 28 -19.66 -12.90 -12.23
C TRP A 28 -19.27 -13.98 -11.22
N ALA A 29 -20.00 -14.09 -10.10
CA ALA A 29 -19.71 -15.07 -9.06
C ALA A 29 -19.70 -16.52 -9.59
N GLU A 30 -20.63 -16.84 -10.48
CA GLU A 30 -20.77 -18.16 -11.14
C GLU A 30 -19.78 -18.38 -12.29
N THR A 31 -19.03 -17.34 -12.71
CA THR A 31 -18.09 -17.45 -13.83
C THR A 31 -17.01 -18.50 -13.55
N SER A 32 -16.84 -19.43 -14.48
CA SER A 32 -15.90 -20.54 -14.37
C SER A 32 -14.43 -20.09 -14.31
N VAL A 33 -13.59 -20.94 -13.72
CA VAL A 33 -12.14 -20.69 -13.62
C VAL A 33 -11.52 -20.51 -15.02
N ASN A 34 -11.90 -21.33 -16.00
CA ASN A 34 -11.42 -21.21 -17.37
C ASN A 34 -11.75 -19.85 -17.99
N ARG A 35 -12.94 -19.31 -17.73
CA ARG A 35 -13.31 -17.99 -18.24
C ARG A 35 -12.58 -16.86 -17.51
N ARG A 36 -12.38 -16.99 -16.19
CA ARG A 36 -11.54 -16.08 -15.39
C ARG A 36 -10.09 -16.04 -15.89
N LEU A 37 -9.51 -17.20 -16.19
CA LEU A 37 -8.18 -17.31 -16.82
C LEU A 37 -8.12 -16.61 -18.18
N ALA A 38 -9.16 -16.78 -19.01
CA ALA A 38 -9.23 -16.10 -20.30
C ALA A 38 -9.25 -14.57 -20.15
N PHE A 39 -10.02 -14.03 -19.18
CA PHE A 39 -10.02 -12.60 -18.90
C PHE A 39 -8.64 -12.09 -18.45
N LEU A 40 -7.97 -12.79 -17.53
CA LEU A 40 -6.64 -12.39 -17.08
C LEU A 40 -5.62 -12.37 -18.23
N ARG A 41 -5.68 -13.33 -19.15
CA ARG A 41 -4.80 -13.35 -20.34
C ARG A 41 -5.08 -12.16 -21.27
N GLN A 42 -6.36 -11.86 -21.55
CA GLN A 42 -6.73 -10.70 -22.35
C GLN A 42 -6.32 -9.37 -21.71
N ILE A 43 -6.46 -9.25 -20.38
CA ILE A 43 -6.00 -8.07 -19.63
C ILE A 43 -4.49 -7.88 -19.78
N LYS A 44 -3.71 -8.96 -19.69
CA LYS A 44 -2.25 -8.89 -19.86
C LYS A 44 -1.87 -8.42 -21.26
N ASP A 45 -2.50 -8.94 -22.29
CA ASP A 45 -2.20 -8.58 -23.68
C ASP A 45 -2.53 -7.09 -23.92
N ALA A 46 -3.70 -6.63 -23.45
CA ALA A 46 -4.07 -5.22 -23.52
C ALA A 46 -3.13 -4.32 -22.71
N LEU A 47 -2.77 -4.73 -21.50
CA LEU A 47 -1.85 -4.01 -20.62
C LEU A 47 -0.47 -3.85 -21.26
N ALA A 48 0.06 -4.90 -21.90
CA ALA A 48 1.33 -4.83 -22.61
C ALA A 48 1.31 -3.78 -23.74
N GLY A 49 0.18 -3.68 -24.46
CA GLY A 49 -0.01 -2.70 -25.52
C GLY A 49 -0.05 -1.25 -25.02
N ILE A 50 -0.63 -0.99 -23.85
CA ILE A 50 -0.78 0.37 -23.31
C ILE A 50 0.33 0.80 -22.34
N ALA A 51 1.21 -0.11 -21.91
CA ALA A 51 2.17 0.16 -20.84
C ALA A 51 3.07 1.40 -21.09
N PRO A 52 3.63 1.65 -22.30
CA PRO A 52 4.39 2.86 -22.56
C PRO A 52 3.56 4.15 -22.41
N ALA A 53 2.30 4.13 -22.88
CA ALA A 53 1.39 5.27 -22.78
C ALA A 53 0.99 5.56 -21.33
N TRP A 54 0.75 4.51 -20.55
CA TRP A 54 0.56 4.62 -19.10
C TRP A 54 1.73 5.33 -18.45
N VAL A 55 2.95 4.84 -18.66
CA VAL A 55 4.14 5.40 -18.01
C VAL A 55 4.36 6.84 -18.42
N ALA A 56 4.20 7.18 -19.70
CA ALA A 56 4.31 8.55 -20.17
C ALA A 56 3.29 9.47 -19.49
N ALA A 57 2.03 9.04 -19.38
CA ALA A 57 0.98 9.81 -18.73
C ALA A 57 1.23 9.98 -17.22
N ALA A 58 1.69 8.92 -16.53
CA ALA A 58 2.03 8.98 -15.11
C ALA A 58 3.24 9.87 -14.83
N ALA A 59 4.29 9.78 -15.64
CA ALA A 59 5.46 10.65 -15.55
C ALA A 59 5.07 12.12 -15.75
N ALA A 60 4.26 12.43 -16.77
CA ALA A 60 3.77 13.77 -17.02
C ALA A 60 2.91 14.30 -15.87
N ALA A 61 1.99 13.49 -15.33
CA ALA A 61 1.16 13.85 -14.19
C ALA A 61 1.97 14.15 -12.92
N LYS A 62 3.15 13.53 -12.78
CA LYS A 62 4.09 13.78 -11.68
C LYS A 62 5.12 14.87 -11.97
N GLY A 63 5.02 15.55 -13.12
CA GLY A 63 5.94 16.61 -13.52
C GLY A 63 7.35 16.14 -13.87
N LEU A 64 7.52 14.86 -14.22
CA LEU A 64 8.82 14.32 -14.62
C LEU A 64 9.13 14.71 -16.08
N PRO A 65 10.36 15.21 -16.38
CA PRO A 65 10.80 15.45 -17.74
C PRO A 65 10.76 14.20 -18.62
N ALA A 66 10.60 14.40 -19.93
CA ALA A 66 10.70 13.31 -20.90
C ALA A 66 12.09 12.65 -20.83
N GLY A 67 12.13 11.32 -20.73
CA GLY A 67 13.38 10.56 -20.62
C GLY A 67 14.02 10.59 -19.23
N ASP A 68 13.37 11.18 -18.23
CA ASP A 68 13.86 11.14 -16.84
C ASP A 68 13.96 9.68 -16.36
N PRO A 69 15.11 9.25 -15.79
CA PRO A 69 15.27 7.91 -15.24
C PRO A 69 14.22 7.53 -14.18
N LEU A 70 13.64 8.50 -13.47
CA LEU A 70 12.57 8.29 -12.49
C LEU A 70 11.28 7.76 -13.13
N ALA A 71 11.09 7.86 -14.45
CA ALA A 71 10.00 7.18 -15.14
C ALA A 71 10.06 5.64 -14.96
N GLY A 72 11.23 5.09 -14.61
CA GLY A 72 11.37 3.70 -14.18
C GLY A 72 10.53 3.35 -12.94
N GLU A 73 10.31 4.32 -12.03
CA GLU A 73 9.40 4.14 -10.89
C GLU A 73 7.97 3.90 -11.37
N GLU A 74 7.52 4.62 -12.40
CA GLU A 74 6.17 4.49 -12.95
C GLU A 74 5.96 3.16 -13.69
N TRP A 75 7.00 2.62 -14.33
CA TRP A 75 6.96 1.26 -14.86
C TRP A 75 6.69 0.25 -13.75
N LEU A 76 7.52 0.28 -12.70
CA LEU A 76 7.47 -0.69 -11.61
C LEU A 76 6.18 -0.56 -10.77
N ALA A 77 5.75 0.67 -10.50
CA ALA A 77 4.59 0.99 -9.66
C ALA A 77 3.26 1.06 -10.43
N GLY A 78 3.29 0.92 -11.75
CA GLY A 78 2.12 0.92 -12.64
C GLY A 78 1.96 -0.40 -13.37
N PRO A 79 2.20 -0.47 -14.70
CA PRO A 79 1.86 -1.63 -15.52
C PRO A 79 2.61 -2.90 -15.10
N CYS A 80 3.86 -2.83 -14.64
CA CYS A 80 4.59 -4.03 -14.22
C CYS A 80 3.97 -4.68 -12.98
N ALA A 81 3.56 -3.88 -11.98
CA ALA A 81 2.89 -4.39 -10.78
C ALA A 81 1.54 -5.05 -11.11
N LEU A 82 0.75 -4.45 -12.00
CA LEU A 82 -0.52 -5.04 -12.43
C LEU A 82 -0.29 -6.35 -13.21
N MET A 83 0.71 -6.39 -14.08
CA MET A 83 1.13 -7.61 -14.81
C MET A 83 1.53 -8.73 -13.84
N VAL A 84 2.31 -8.42 -12.80
CA VAL A 84 2.69 -9.37 -11.74
C VAL A 84 1.45 -9.90 -11.01
N GLY A 85 0.49 -9.02 -10.67
CA GLY A 85 -0.78 -9.42 -10.07
C GLY A 85 -1.58 -10.40 -10.94
N CYS A 86 -1.71 -10.10 -12.24
CA CYS A 86 -2.36 -11.00 -13.20
C CYS A 86 -1.64 -12.35 -13.30
N ASN A 87 -0.31 -12.35 -13.37
CA ASN A 87 0.50 -13.58 -13.43
C ASN A 87 0.33 -14.44 -12.17
N GLY A 88 0.31 -13.83 -10.99
CA GLY A 88 0.09 -14.55 -9.72
C GLY A 88 -1.30 -15.20 -9.66
N LEU A 89 -2.34 -14.49 -10.10
CA LEU A 89 -3.69 -15.04 -10.20
C LEU A 89 -3.78 -16.19 -11.20
N ILE A 90 -3.19 -16.05 -12.40
CA ILE A 90 -3.14 -17.11 -13.41
C ILE A 90 -2.45 -18.35 -12.85
N ALA A 91 -1.24 -18.19 -12.29
CA ALA A 91 -0.45 -19.30 -11.76
C ALA A 91 -1.17 -20.08 -10.66
N THR A 92 -1.97 -19.38 -9.83
CA THR A 92 -2.81 -19.99 -8.79
C THR A 92 -4.02 -20.71 -9.39
N LEU A 93 -4.76 -20.05 -10.28
CA LEU A 93 -5.99 -20.57 -10.86
C LEU A 93 -5.76 -21.77 -11.80
N GLU A 94 -4.62 -21.84 -12.48
CA GLU A 94 -4.22 -22.99 -13.31
C GLU A 94 -3.93 -24.26 -12.47
N GLN A 95 -3.64 -24.10 -11.18
CA GLN A 95 -3.24 -25.17 -10.26
C GLN A 95 -4.25 -25.36 -9.13
N LEU A 96 -5.50 -24.93 -9.36
CA LEU A 96 -6.54 -24.88 -8.35
C LEU A 96 -7.06 -26.26 -7.95
N GLU A 97 -7.14 -27.18 -8.92
CA GLU A 97 -7.46 -28.59 -8.66
C GLU A 97 -6.41 -29.18 -7.71
N GLU A 98 -6.87 -29.75 -6.59
CA GLU A 98 -6.04 -30.20 -5.46
C GLU A 98 -5.09 -29.12 -4.87
N LYS A 99 -5.27 -27.84 -5.21
CA LYS A 99 -4.44 -26.69 -4.77
C LYS A 99 -2.93 -26.95 -4.90
N THR A 100 -2.52 -27.53 -6.02
CA THR A 100 -1.13 -27.96 -6.26
C THR A 100 -0.11 -26.83 -6.20
N PHE A 101 -0.53 -25.56 -6.37
CA PHE A 101 0.30 -24.37 -6.19
C PHE A 101 0.96 -24.30 -4.79
N LEU A 102 0.34 -24.87 -3.75
CA LEU A 102 0.91 -24.92 -2.40
C LEU A 102 2.11 -25.88 -2.29
N ARG A 103 2.17 -26.93 -3.13
CA ARG A 103 3.22 -27.98 -3.03
C ARG A 103 4.63 -27.43 -3.28
N ARG A 104 4.74 -26.32 -4.00
CA ARG A 104 6.02 -25.70 -4.39
C ARG A 104 6.48 -24.60 -3.42
N ILE A 105 5.65 -24.22 -2.46
CA ILE A 105 5.96 -23.14 -1.52
C ILE A 105 6.78 -23.71 -0.35
N PRO A 106 8.04 -23.27 -0.15
CA PRO A 106 8.81 -23.69 1.02
C PRO A 106 8.14 -23.22 2.31
N LEU A 107 7.94 -24.15 3.25
CA LEU A 107 7.34 -23.87 4.55
C LEU A 107 8.37 -24.05 5.66
N ARG A 108 8.34 -23.17 6.66
CA ARG A 108 9.07 -23.32 7.92
C ARG A 108 8.19 -22.93 9.09
N THR A 109 8.50 -23.44 10.28
CA THR A 109 7.89 -23.00 11.53
C THR A 109 8.76 -21.89 12.12
N LEU A 110 8.14 -20.79 12.54
CA LEU A 110 8.78 -19.69 13.26
C LEU A 110 9.08 -20.11 14.71
N ALA A 111 9.93 -19.37 15.42
CA ALA A 111 10.32 -19.73 16.80
C ALA A 111 9.12 -19.73 17.76
N GLU A 112 8.16 -18.85 17.53
CA GLU A 112 6.89 -18.73 18.25
C GLU A 112 5.80 -19.72 17.77
N GLY A 113 6.12 -20.62 16.84
CA GLY A 113 5.24 -21.72 16.42
C GLY A 113 4.31 -21.43 15.22
N ARG A 114 4.24 -20.19 14.72
CA ARG A 114 3.48 -19.87 13.50
C ARG A 114 4.12 -20.48 12.25
N LEU A 115 3.30 -20.75 11.24
CA LEU A 115 3.76 -21.23 9.94
C LEU A 115 4.17 -20.05 9.04
N ALA A 116 5.33 -20.12 8.41
CA ALA A 116 5.80 -19.16 7.42
C ALA A 116 5.94 -19.81 6.04
N LEU A 117 5.39 -19.14 5.03
CA LEU A 117 5.39 -19.55 3.62
C LEU A 117 6.36 -18.64 2.85
N ARG A 118 7.43 -19.18 2.27
CA ARG A 118 8.31 -18.37 1.42
C ARG A 118 7.73 -18.20 0.03
N VAL A 119 7.25 -16.99 -0.26
CA VAL A 119 6.56 -16.65 -1.51
C VAL A 119 7.44 -15.92 -2.52
N VAL A 120 8.55 -15.31 -2.08
CA VAL A 120 9.56 -14.72 -2.98
C VAL A 120 10.94 -15.32 -2.67
N PRO A 121 11.70 -15.73 -3.70
CA PRO A 121 11.34 -15.74 -5.12
C PRO A 121 10.39 -16.89 -5.47
N GLY A 122 9.29 -16.60 -6.17
CA GLY A 122 8.31 -17.58 -6.65
C GLY A 122 8.57 -18.03 -8.09
N THR A 123 9.27 -17.21 -8.88
CA THR A 123 9.64 -17.49 -10.28
C THR A 123 11.13 -17.31 -10.53
N LEU A 124 11.61 -17.74 -11.71
CA LEU A 124 12.98 -17.44 -12.14
C LEU A 124 13.20 -15.93 -12.34
N TRP A 125 12.18 -15.21 -12.82
CA TRP A 125 12.24 -13.76 -12.99
C TRP A 125 12.40 -13.04 -11.66
N ASP A 126 11.71 -13.49 -10.60
CA ASP A 126 11.88 -12.93 -9.26
C ASP A 126 13.33 -13.09 -8.78
N ARG A 127 13.98 -14.23 -9.09
CA ARG A 127 15.39 -14.45 -8.72
C ARG A 127 16.34 -13.50 -9.44
N LEU A 128 16.05 -13.18 -10.70
CA LEU A 128 16.88 -12.30 -11.52
C LEU A 128 16.66 -10.82 -11.15
N LEU A 129 15.40 -10.40 -11.04
CA LEU A 129 15.02 -9.00 -10.83
C LEU A 129 15.09 -8.57 -9.36
N LEU A 130 14.83 -9.48 -8.43
CA LEU A 130 14.82 -9.22 -6.98
C LEU A 130 15.93 -10.02 -6.29
N SER A 131 17.11 -10.06 -6.89
CA SER A 131 18.26 -10.79 -6.36
C SER A 131 18.57 -10.37 -4.92
N GLY A 132 18.72 -11.35 -4.03
CA GLY A 132 18.95 -11.12 -2.60
C GLY A 132 17.69 -10.85 -1.77
N VAL A 133 16.52 -10.66 -2.40
CA VAL A 133 15.25 -10.44 -1.70
C VAL A 133 14.55 -11.77 -1.42
N ARG A 134 13.97 -11.88 -0.22
CA ARG A 134 13.09 -12.98 0.18
C ARG A 134 11.88 -12.40 0.88
N ALA A 135 10.71 -12.96 0.59
CA ALA A 135 9.47 -12.60 1.27
C ALA A 135 8.78 -13.86 1.79
N GLU A 136 8.24 -13.74 3.00
CA GLU A 136 7.49 -14.81 3.64
C GLU A 136 6.11 -14.27 4.08
N ILE A 137 5.07 -15.08 3.91
CA ILE A 137 3.76 -14.84 4.52
C ILE A 137 3.71 -15.62 5.81
N TRP A 138 3.44 -14.95 6.93
CA TRP A 138 3.30 -15.58 8.23
C TRP A 138 1.83 -15.80 8.52
N MET A 139 1.44 -17.07 8.68
CA MET A 139 0.06 -17.44 8.92
C MET A 139 -0.38 -17.08 10.33
N GLN A 140 -1.69 -16.88 10.51
CA GLN A 140 -2.28 -16.70 11.84
C GLN A 140 -1.99 -17.92 12.74
N PRO A 141 -1.91 -17.72 14.07
CA PRO A 141 -1.79 -18.82 15.01
C PRO A 141 -2.83 -19.92 14.77
N GLY A 142 -2.40 -21.18 14.87
CA GLY A 142 -3.26 -22.35 14.65
C GLY A 142 -3.32 -22.85 13.21
N VAL A 143 -2.81 -22.11 12.22
CA VAL A 143 -2.65 -22.62 10.85
C VAL A 143 -1.36 -23.45 10.73
N THR A 144 -1.50 -24.71 10.37
CA THR A 144 -0.43 -25.71 10.26
C THR A 144 -0.29 -26.23 8.83
N ARG A 145 0.80 -26.95 8.56
CA ARG A 145 1.03 -27.59 7.25
C ARG A 145 -0.10 -28.54 6.83
N ALA A 146 -0.76 -29.21 7.79
CA ALA A 146 -1.76 -30.25 7.52
C ALA A 146 -3.12 -29.73 7.02
N HIS A 147 -3.41 -28.44 7.19
CA HIS A 147 -4.70 -27.83 6.84
C HIS A 147 -4.56 -26.43 6.22
N LEU A 148 -3.36 -26.07 5.76
CA LEU A 148 -3.08 -24.80 5.06
C LEU A 148 -3.98 -24.63 3.83
N ASP A 149 -4.25 -25.73 3.13
CA ASP A 149 -5.13 -25.83 1.97
C ASP A 149 -6.55 -25.29 2.24
N ARG A 150 -7.07 -25.44 3.46
CA ARG A 150 -8.40 -24.91 3.86
C ARG A 150 -8.48 -23.39 3.85
N TYR A 151 -7.34 -22.71 3.87
CA TYR A 151 -7.25 -21.25 3.94
C TYR A 151 -6.83 -20.61 2.61
N ALA A 152 -6.29 -21.40 1.68
CA ALA A 152 -5.87 -20.92 0.36
C ALA A 152 -7.02 -21.03 -0.66
N ALA A 153 -7.23 -19.97 -1.46
CA ALA A 153 -8.24 -19.94 -2.54
C ALA A 153 -9.67 -20.39 -2.12
N ARG A 154 -10.04 -20.20 -0.85
CA ARG A 154 -11.30 -20.71 -0.24
C ARG A 154 -12.57 -20.37 -1.02
N ALA A 155 -12.60 -19.22 -1.69
CA ALA A 155 -13.74 -18.76 -2.47
C ALA A 155 -14.07 -19.69 -3.64
N TYR A 156 -13.10 -20.52 -4.06
CA TYR A 156 -13.26 -21.49 -5.13
C TYR A 156 -13.61 -22.90 -4.65
N ASP A 157 -13.52 -23.19 -3.35
CA ASP A 157 -14.03 -24.44 -2.77
C ASP A 157 -15.57 -24.48 -2.81
N ILE A 158 -16.20 -23.30 -2.92
CA ILE A 158 -17.65 -23.16 -3.08
C ILE A 158 -18.01 -23.41 -4.56
N PRO A 159 -18.91 -24.36 -4.86
CA PRO A 159 -19.39 -24.60 -6.22
C PRO A 159 -19.97 -23.33 -6.84
N PRO A 160 -19.78 -23.07 -8.16
CA PRO A 160 -20.25 -21.84 -8.79
C PRO A 160 -21.69 -21.46 -8.47
N ALA A 161 -22.63 -22.41 -8.57
CA ALA A 161 -24.06 -22.19 -8.31
C ALA A 161 -24.40 -21.82 -6.84
N ALA A 162 -23.49 -22.06 -5.89
CA ALA A 162 -23.66 -21.72 -4.48
C ALA A 162 -22.95 -20.42 -4.09
N ARG A 163 -22.21 -19.79 -5.00
CA ARG A 163 -21.55 -18.50 -4.74
C ARG A 163 -22.57 -17.37 -4.76
N GLN A 164 -22.32 -16.36 -3.95
CA GLN A 164 -23.16 -15.17 -3.87
C GLN A 164 -22.38 -13.97 -4.38
N GLY A 165 -22.87 -13.35 -5.45
CA GLY A 165 -22.31 -12.11 -5.98
C GLY A 165 -22.63 -10.91 -5.10
N LYS A 166 -21.67 -9.99 -4.97
CA LYS A 166 -21.84 -8.69 -4.31
C LYS A 166 -21.30 -7.56 -5.19
N LEU A 167 -21.74 -6.34 -4.93
CA LEU A 167 -21.19 -5.12 -5.51
C LEU A 167 -20.26 -4.43 -4.50
N ALA A 168 -18.98 -4.38 -4.84
CA ALA A 168 -17.95 -3.63 -4.12
C ALA A 168 -17.80 -2.22 -4.70
N LEU A 169 -17.80 -1.20 -3.84
CA LEU A 169 -17.24 0.10 -4.16
C LEU A 169 -15.75 0.10 -3.81
N VAL A 170 -14.89 0.33 -4.80
CA VAL A 170 -13.45 0.52 -4.61
C VAL A 170 -13.13 2.00 -4.73
N LEU A 171 -12.66 2.62 -3.64
CA LEU A 171 -12.13 3.98 -3.63
C LEU A 171 -10.61 3.89 -3.83
N GLY A 172 -10.18 4.14 -5.06
CA GLY A 172 -8.80 3.91 -5.48
C GLY A 172 -7.78 4.87 -4.89
N ALA A 173 -6.54 4.40 -4.74
CA ALA A 173 -5.40 5.21 -4.32
C ALA A 173 -5.01 6.27 -5.36
N GLY A 174 -4.42 7.38 -4.90
CA GLY A 174 -3.92 8.46 -5.76
C GLY A 174 -2.42 8.40 -6.07
N ASN A 175 -1.63 7.69 -5.27
CA ASN A 175 -0.17 7.80 -5.31
C ASN A 175 0.52 6.73 -6.17
N VAL A 176 0.08 5.48 -6.08
CA VAL A 176 0.61 4.35 -6.84
C VAL A 176 -0.46 3.87 -7.81
N ALA A 177 -0.18 4.05 -9.10
CA ALA A 177 -1.15 3.86 -10.18
C ALA A 177 -1.71 2.44 -10.29
N SER A 178 -0.94 1.43 -9.89
CA SER A 178 -1.36 0.02 -9.94
C SER A 178 -2.28 -0.42 -8.80
N ILE A 179 -2.37 0.32 -7.69
CA ILE A 179 -3.13 -0.15 -6.52
C ILE A 179 -4.63 -0.25 -6.85
N ALA A 180 -5.22 0.80 -7.43
CA ALA A 180 -6.63 0.81 -7.78
C ALA A 180 -7.09 -0.40 -8.64
N PRO A 181 -6.39 -0.76 -9.74
CA PRO A 181 -6.73 -1.99 -10.48
C PRO A 181 -6.39 -3.28 -9.71
N LEU A 182 -5.36 -3.31 -8.87
CA LEU A 182 -5.07 -4.50 -8.03
C LEU A 182 -6.15 -4.73 -6.97
N ASP A 183 -6.69 -3.68 -6.35
CA ASP A 183 -7.82 -3.74 -5.41
C ASP A 183 -9.07 -4.31 -6.12
N VAL A 184 -9.29 -3.88 -7.37
CA VAL A 184 -10.35 -4.43 -8.23
C VAL A 184 -10.12 -5.92 -8.50
N LEU A 185 -8.90 -6.33 -8.85
CA LEU A 185 -8.59 -7.75 -9.06
C LEU A 185 -8.79 -8.57 -7.79
N HIS A 186 -8.45 -8.04 -6.61
CA HIS A 186 -8.72 -8.70 -5.33
C HIS A 186 -10.23 -8.94 -5.14
N LYS A 187 -11.06 -7.90 -5.28
CA LYS A 187 -12.51 -8.03 -5.13
C LYS A 187 -13.14 -9.00 -6.15
N LEU A 188 -12.69 -8.94 -7.40
CA LEU A 188 -13.19 -9.80 -8.47
C LEU A 188 -12.79 -11.26 -8.30
N PHE A 189 -11.49 -11.52 -8.15
CA PHE A 189 -10.92 -12.87 -8.26
C PHE A 189 -10.76 -13.58 -6.92
N ILE A 190 -10.71 -12.86 -5.80
CA ILE A 190 -10.56 -13.46 -4.46
C ILE A 190 -11.89 -13.44 -3.70
N GLU A 191 -12.71 -12.41 -3.89
CA GLU A 191 -13.97 -12.24 -3.16
C GLU A 191 -15.24 -12.44 -4.01
N ASN A 192 -15.13 -12.73 -5.31
CA ASN A 192 -16.25 -12.94 -6.24
C ASN A 192 -17.24 -11.75 -6.33
N GLN A 193 -16.75 -10.52 -6.16
CA GLN A 193 -17.56 -9.30 -6.18
C GLN A 193 -17.34 -8.53 -7.47
N VAL A 194 -18.40 -7.95 -8.03
CA VAL A 194 -18.27 -6.98 -9.12
C VAL A 194 -17.92 -5.61 -8.54
N CYS A 195 -17.24 -4.77 -9.30
CA CYS A 195 -16.62 -3.57 -8.77
C CYS A 195 -17.10 -2.31 -9.48
N LEU A 196 -17.48 -1.30 -8.69
CA LEU A 196 -17.41 0.09 -9.11
C LEU A 196 -16.09 0.67 -8.59
N LEU A 197 -15.14 0.90 -9.48
CA LEU A 197 -13.90 1.61 -9.16
C LEU A 197 -14.12 3.11 -9.33
N LYS A 198 -14.00 3.86 -8.24
CA LYS A 198 -13.92 5.31 -8.28
C LYS A 198 -12.46 5.74 -8.17
N LEU A 199 -11.93 6.35 -9.22
CA LEU A 199 -10.54 6.82 -9.25
C LEU A 199 -10.36 8.00 -8.30
N ASN A 200 -9.17 8.07 -7.70
CA ASN A 200 -8.73 9.30 -7.06
C ASN A 200 -8.52 10.38 -8.14
N PRO A 201 -8.95 11.63 -7.94
CA PRO A 201 -8.76 12.72 -8.91
C PRO A 201 -7.31 12.89 -9.40
N VAL A 202 -6.33 12.58 -8.54
CA VAL A 202 -4.90 12.60 -8.90
C VAL A 202 -4.60 11.67 -10.09
N ASN A 203 -5.38 10.59 -10.23
CA ASN A 203 -5.23 9.55 -11.24
C ASN A 203 -6.32 9.58 -12.32
N ASP A 204 -7.11 10.66 -12.46
CA ASP A 204 -8.16 10.76 -13.48
C ASP A 204 -7.61 10.56 -14.91
N TYR A 205 -6.35 10.96 -15.15
CA TYR A 205 -5.65 10.77 -16.42
C TYR A 205 -5.48 9.29 -16.83
N LEU A 206 -5.63 8.34 -15.89
CA LEU A 206 -5.54 6.90 -16.15
C LEU A 206 -6.85 6.27 -16.60
N HIS A 207 -7.98 7.00 -16.53
CA HIS A 207 -9.30 6.42 -16.77
C HIS A 207 -9.39 5.61 -18.06
N ASP A 208 -9.04 6.21 -19.20
CA ASP A 208 -9.20 5.58 -20.51
C ASP A 208 -8.19 4.45 -20.74
N LEU A 209 -6.99 4.57 -20.17
CA LEU A 209 -5.97 3.52 -20.22
C LEU A 209 -6.40 2.30 -19.41
N LEU A 210 -6.91 2.50 -18.19
CA LEU A 210 -7.46 1.42 -17.38
C LEU A 210 -8.69 0.79 -18.04
N ALA A 211 -9.55 1.58 -18.66
CA ALA A 211 -10.70 1.07 -19.41
C ALA A 211 -10.27 0.18 -20.58
N GLN A 212 -9.18 0.51 -21.28
CA GLN A 212 -8.61 -0.33 -22.33
C GLN A 212 -8.03 -1.63 -21.77
N ALA A 213 -7.19 -1.57 -20.73
CA ALA A 213 -6.57 -2.76 -20.14
C ALA A 213 -7.58 -3.71 -19.51
N LEU A 214 -8.64 -3.17 -18.90
CA LEU A 214 -9.67 -3.94 -18.18
C LEU A 214 -10.96 -4.12 -18.99
N ALA A 215 -10.93 -3.80 -20.29
CA ALA A 215 -12.07 -3.91 -21.21
C ALA A 215 -12.82 -5.26 -21.13
N PRO A 216 -12.15 -6.43 -20.99
CA PRO A 216 -12.86 -7.71 -20.89
C PRO A 216 -13.79 -7.81 -19.66
N LEU A 217 -13.42 -7.18 -18.54
CA LEU A 217 -14.23 -7.15 -17.32
C LEU A 217 -15.36 -6.13 -17.41
N ILE A 218 -15.11 -5.01 -18.07
CA ILE A 218 -16.13 -3.98 -18.32
C ILE A 218 -17.20 -4.52 -19.27
N ALA A 219 -16.81 -5.20 -20.34
CA ALA A 219 -17.71 -5.76 -21.34
C ALA A 219 -18.70 -6.81 -20.78
N MET A 220 -18.37 -7.45 -19.65
CA MET A 220 -19.25 -8.42 -18.99
C MET A 220 -19.96 -7.86 -17.75
N ASP A 221 -19.83 -6.55 -17.50
CA ASP A 221 -20.37 -5.84 -16.35
C ASP A 221 -19.82 -6.33 -15.00
N ALA A 222 -18.59 -6.86 -15.00
CA ALA A 222 -17.88 -7.16 -13.76
C ALA A 222 -17.18 -5.92 -13.18
N LEU A 223 -16.90 -4.92 -14.02
CA LEU A 223 -16.25 -3.67 -13.64
C LEU A 223 -16.92 -2.45 -14.29
N ARG A 224 -17.00 -1.36 -13.53
CA ARG A 224 -17.18 0.00 -14.03
C ARG A 224 -16.13 0.91 -13.39
N ILE A 225 -15.59 1.83 -14.17
CA ILE A 225 -14.63 2.83 -13.71
C ILE A 225 -15.33 4.18 -13.82
N VAL A 226 -15.23 4.98 -12.76
CA VAL A 226 -15.78 6.34 -12.72
C VAL A 226 -14.76 7.29 -12.10
N THR A 227 -14.82 8.55 -12.51
CA THR A 227 -14.08 9.66 -11.91
C THR A 227 -15.02 10.51 -11.05
N GLY A 228 -14.45 11.41 -10.25
CA GLY A 228 -15.23 12.35 -9.44
C GLY A 228 -14.48 12.84 -8.21
N ASP A 229 -15.02 13.85 -7.54
CA ASP A 229 -14.40 14.46 -6.35
C ASP A 229 -14.78 13.74 -5.03
N ALA A 230 -14.61 14.43 -3.90
CA ALA A 230 -15.01 13.92 -2.59
C ALA A 230 -16.54 13.77 -2.45
N ARG A 231 -17.35 14.61 -3.13
CA ARG A 231 -18.82 14.52 -3.10
C ARG A 231 -19.30 13.25 -3.78
N ALA A 232 -18.68 12.90 -4.91
CA ALA A 232 -18.93 11.62 -5.58
C ALA A 232 -18.64 10.44 -4.64
N GLY A 233 -17.52 10.44 -3.94
CA GLY A 233 -17.17 9.41 -2.95
C GLY A 233 -18.18 9.31 -1.79
N ALA A 234 -18.56 10.44 -1.21
CA ALA A 234 -19.55 10.49 -0.13
C ALA A 234 -20.93 9.96 -0.56
N TRP A 235 -21.35 10.28 -1.78
CA TRP A 235 -22.60 9.77 -2.33
C TRP A 235 -22.53 8.26 -2.58
N LEU A 236 -21.48 7.77 -3.23
CA LEU A 236 -21.31 6.35 -3.54
C LEU A 236 -21.24 5.47 -2.28
N THR A 237 -20.54 5.93 -1.24
CA THR A 237 -20.38 5.16 0.02
C THR A 237 -21.67 5.00 0.83
N THR A 238 -22.70 5.79 0.53
CA THR A 238 -24.01 5.69 1.16
C THR A 238 -25.07 5.05 0.26
N HIS A 239 -24.76 4.82 -1.02
CA HIS A 239 -25.70 4.33 -2.01
C HIS A 239 -26.24 2.92 -1.67
N PRO A 240 -27.57 2.68 -1.77
CA PRO A 240 -28.18 1.41 -1.34
C PRO A 240 -27.75 0.18 -2.15
N ALA A 241 -27.33 0.36 -3.40
CA ALA A 241 -26.84 -0.75 -4.24
C ALA A 241 -25.43 -1.26 -3.88
N VAL A 242 -24.68 -0.52 -3.05
CA VAL A 242 -23.34 -0.93 -2.63
C VAL A 242 -23.44 -1.90 -1.46
N ASP A 243 -22.91 -3.11 -1.63
CA ASP A 243 -22.91 -4.15 -0.60
C ASP A 243 -21.66 -4.05 0.30
N GLU A 244 -20.52 -3.64 -0.27
CA GLU A 244 -19.23 -3.60 0.42
C GLU A 244 -18.36 -2.42 -0.04
N ILE A 245 -17.49 -1.90 0.83
CA ILE A 245 -16.56 -0.81 0.51
C ILE A 245 -15.12 -1.26 0.74
N HIS A 246 -14.25 -0.93 -0.21
CA HIS A 246 -12.81 -0.97 -0.06
C HIS A 246 -12.24 0.42 -0.31
N ILE A 247 -11.37 0.88 0.59
CA ILE A 247 -10.72 2.19 0.47
C ILE A 247 -9.22 2.05 0.64
N THR A 248 -8.48 2.54 -0.35
CA THR A 248 -7.06 2.79 -0.20
C THR A 248 -6.83 4.29 -0.10
N GLY A 249 -6.36 4.76 1.06
CA GLY A 249 -6.27 6.19 1.31
C GLY A 249 -5.92 6.56 2.74
N SER A 250 -6.41 7.72 3.19
CA SER A 250 -6.10 8.23 4.52
C SER A 250 -7.04 7.67 5.60
N ARG A 251 -6.52 7.55 6.83
CA ARG A 251 -7.32 7.15 7.99
C ARG A 251 -8.49 8.09 8.21
N GLU A 252 -8.30 9.38 7.99
CA GLU A 252 -9.33 10.40 8.17
C GLU A 252 -10.52 10.13 7.23
N THR A 253 -10.24 9.78 5.96
CA THR A 253 -11.30 9.45 5.00
C THR A 253 -12.03 8.17 5.39
N HIS A 254 -11.30 7.14 5.79
CA HIS A 254 -11.89 5.91 6.33
C HIS A 254 -12.79 6.19 7.53
N ASP A 255 -12.31 6.97 8.50
CA ASP A 255 -13.03 7.25 9.73
C ASP A 255 -14.30 8.05 9.47
N VAL A 256 -14.29 8.98 8.51
CA VAL A 256 -15.50 9.67 8.05
C VAL A 256 -16.51 8.69 7.45
N ILE A 257 -16.07 7.72 6.63
CA ILE A 257 -16.96 6.73 6.00
C ILE A 257 -17.55 5.78 7.05
N VAL A 258 -16.74 5.28 7.98
CA VAL A 258 -17.16 4.25 8.93
C VAL A 258 -17.85 4.83 10.15
N TRP A 259 -17.32 5.92 10.73
CA TRP A 259 -17.75 6.46 12.02
C TRP A 259 -18.46 7.82 11.90
N GLY A 260 -18.21 8.56 10.81
CA GLY A 260 -18.70 9.93 10.62
C GLY A 260 -17.70 10.99 11.09
N GLU A 261 -18.18 12.20 11.37
CA GLU A 261 -17.33 13.33 11.80
C GLU A 261 -17.55 13.68 13.29
N GLY A 262 -16.54 14.32 13.90
CA GLY A 262 -16.65 14.98 15.20
C GLY A 262 -16.77 14.05 16.43
N GLU A 263 -17.37 14.56 17.51
CA GLU A 263 -17.52 13.83 18.78
C GLU A 263 -18.40 12.58 18.62
N THR A 264 -19.45 12.65 17.82
CA THR A 264 -20.32 11.50 17.55
C THR A 264 -19.56 10.34 16.93
N ALA A 265 -18.58 10.60 16.06
CA ALA A 265 -17.73 9.57 15.49
C ALA A 265 -16.85 8.89 16.55
N ARG A 266 -16.29 9.66 17.50
CA ARG A 266 -15.54 9.11 18.64
C ARG A 266 -16.39 8.19 19.50
N GLN A 267 -17.61 8.61 19.81
CA GLN A 267 -18.56 7.81 20.59
C GLN A 267 -18.94 6.51 19.87
N ARG A 268 -19.25 6.57 18.56
CA ARG A 268 -19.53 5.38 17.73
C ARG A 268 -18.36 4.40 17.70
N ARG A 269 -17.15 4.92 17.53
CA ARG A 269 -15.93 4.10 17.51
C ARG A 269 -15.69 3.43 18.86
N ALA A 270 -15.83 4.16 19.96
CA ALA A 270 -15.70 3.62 21.31
C ALA A 270 -16.77 2.56 21.63
N ALA A 271 -18.00 2.75 21.15
CA ALA A 271 -19.12 1.83 21.34
C ALA A 271 -19.15 0.67 20.32
N GLY A 272 -18.29 0.67 19.30
CA GLY A 272 -18.31 -0.33 18.23
C GLY A 272 -19.57 -0.27 17.35
N THR A 273 -20.20 0.89 17.22
CA THR A 273 -21.46 1.11 16.48
C THR A 273 -21.23 2.00 15.25
N PRO A 274 -20.73 1.44 14.13
CA PRO A 274 -20.38 2.25 12.96
C PRO A 274 -21.60 2.96 12.35
N LEU A 275 -21.35 4.15 11.78
CA LEU A 275 -22.34 4.90 10.99
C LEU A 275 -22.70 4.13 9.71
N ASN A 276 -21.70 3.58 9.03
CA ASN A 276 -21.91 2.75 7.85
C ASN A 276 -21.91 1.27 8.26
N PRO A 277 -23.05 0.57 8.18
CA PRO A 277 -23.16 -0.81 8.65
C PRO A 277 -22.54 -1.84 7.71
N ARG A 278 -22.11 -1.42 6.52
CA ARG A 278 -21.48 -2.30 5.52
C ARG A 278 -20.09 -2.75 5.99
N ARG A 279 -19.63 -3.90 5.49
CA ARG A 279 -18.23 -4.27 5.63
C ARG A 279 -17.36 -3.23 4.90
N VAL A 280 -16.41 -2.64 5.61
CA VAL A 280 -15.38 -1.77 5.05
C VAL A 280 -14.03 -2.44 5.23
N THR A 281 -13.29 -2.56 4.13
CA THR A 281 -11.88 -2.99 4.12
C THR A 281 -11.00 -1.81 3.73
N SER A 282 -9.78 -1.75 4.23
CA SER A 282 -8.93 -0.58 4.00
C SER A 282 -7.45 -0.88 3.98
N GLU A 283 -6.76 -0.21 3.06
CA GLU A 283 -5.30 -0.07 3.05
C GLU A 283 -4.99 1.40 3.36
N LEU A 284 -4.49 1.64 4.58
CA LEU A 284 -4.28 2.99 5.10
C LEU A 284 -2.80 3.23 5.36
N GLY A 285 -2.35 4.46 5.11
CA GLY A 285 -1.01 4.90 5.45
C GLY A 285 -0.74 4.87 6.96
N GLY A 286 0.52 5.08 7.34
CA GLY A 286 0.95 5.03 8.72
C GLY A 286 2.31 5.68 8.95
N VAL A 287 2.66 5.82 10.23
CA VAL A 287 3.95 6.35 10.66
C VAL A 287 4.97 5.22 10.65
N SER A 288 5.48 4.92 9.46
CA SER A 288 6.36 3.76 9.24
C SER A 288 7.75 3.97 9.87
N PRO A 289 8.19 3.09 10.80
CA PRO A 289 9.51 3.17 11.40
C PRO A 289 10.59 2.52 10.54
N THR A 290 11.79 3.09 10.61
CA THR A 290 13.04 2.46 10.20
C THR A 290 13.99 2.41 11.38
N ILE A 291 14.26 1.20 11.88
CA ILE A 291 15.13 0.95 13.03
C ILE A 291 16.53 0.64 12.52
N ILE A 292 17.52 1.44 12.93
CA ILE A 292 18.93 1.18 12.63
C ILE A 292 19.60 0.54 13.83
N VAL A 293 19.89 -0.75 13.73
CA VAL A 293 20.50 -1.52 14.83
C VAL A 293 21.99 -1.20 14.92
N PRO A 294 22.47 -0.73 16.10
CA PRO A 294 23.86 -0.36 16.27
C PRO A 294 24.78 -1.57 16.15
N GLY A 295 25.98 -1.34 15.66
CA GLY A 295 27.00 -2.36 15.50
C GLY A 295 28.26 -1.81 14.83
N PRO A 296 29.21 -2.68 14.46
CA PRO A 296 30.45 -2.30 13.78
C PRO A 296 30.19 -2.10 12.28
N TRP A 297 29.55 -0.98 11.93
CA TRP A 297 29.27 -0.64 10.55
C TRP A 297 30.52 -0.04 9.90
N SER A 298 30.91 -0.56 8.74
CA SER A 298 31.97 0.05 7.94
C SER A 298 31.48 1.33 7.25
N GLU A 299 32.39 2.14 6.76
CA GLU A 299 32.04 3.32 5.93
C GLU A 299 31.23 2.91 4.68
N ALA A 300 31.54 1.76 4.08
CA ALA A 300 30.80 1.22 2.96
C ALA A 300 29.37 0.81 3.34
N ASP A 301 29.17 0.22 4.53
CA ASP A 301 27.84 -0.09 5.05
C ASP A 301 27.02 1.19 5.27
N ILE A 302 27.63 2.21 5.87
CA ILE A 302 27.00 3.52 6.10
C ILE A 302 26.59 4.16 4.77
N ALA A 303 27.48 4.14 3.78
CA ALA A 303 27.22 4.71 2.47
C ALA A 303 26.08 4.00 1.74
N PHE A 304 26.11 2.66 1.74
CA PHE A 304 25.06 1.85 1.14
C PHE A 304 23.70 2.09 1.81
N GLN A 305 23.65 2.07 3.14
CA GLN A 305 22.39 2.23 3.86
C GLN A 305 21.85 3.66 3.81
N ALA A 306 22.71 4.69 3.78
CA ALA A 306 22.27 6.05 3.54
C ALA A 306 21.54 6.19 2.19
N GLN A 307 22.01 5.49 1.14
CA GLN A 307 21.34 5.44 -0.14
C GLN A 307 19.99 4.72 -0.06
N GLN A 308 19.92 3.57 0.61
CA GLN A 308 18.66 2.85 0.80
C GLN A 308 17.63 3.70 1.58
N LEU A 309 18.05 4.40 2.63
CA LEU A 309 17.18 5.28 3.42
C LEU A 309 16.69 6.48 2.61
N ALA A 310 17.58 7.11 1.82
CA ALA A 310 17.20 8.21 0.94
C ALA A 310 16.15 7.74 -0.09
N THR A 311 16.35 6.57 -0.71
CA THR A 311 15.39 5.99 -1.64
C THR A 311 14.08 5.63 -0.94
N GLN A 312 14.11 5.01 0.23
CA GLN A 312 12.90 4.65 0.99
C GLN A 312 12.06 5.88 1.36
N LYS A 313 12.71 7.02 1.64
CA LYS A 313 12.03 8.27 1.95
C LYS A 313 11.56 9.03 0.71
N MET A 314 12.36 9.07 -0.35
CA MET A 314 12.18 9.97 -1.48
C MET A 314 11.63 9.31 -2.75
N ASN A 315 11.51 7.98 -2.79
CA ASN A 315 10.75 7.31 -3.84
C ASN A 315 9.32 7.85 -3.85
N ASN A 316 8.79 8.08 -5.04
CA ASN A 316 7.55 8.82 -5.26
C ASN A 316 7.43 10.15 -4.47
N GLY A 317 8.53 10.87 -4.17
CA GLY A 317 8.51 12.13 -3.42
C GLY A 317 8.15 11.97 -1.94
N GLY A 318 8.16 10.74 -1.42
CA GLY A 318 7.64 10.44 -0.08
C GLY A 318 6.13 10.31 0.00
N PHE A 319 5.44 10.27 -1.15
CA PHE A 319 4.00 10.01 -1.26
C PHE A 319 3.71 8.50 -1.31
N ASN A 320 4.36 7.72 -0.45
CA ASN A 320 4.13 6.29 -0.30
C ASN A 320 3.68 5.99 1.11
N CYS A 321 2.66 5.15 1.25
CA CYS A 321 2.09 4.73 2.53
C CYS A 321 3.11 4.00 3.45
N VAL A 322 4.16 3.41 2.86
CA VAL A 322 5.27 2.73 3.54
C VAL A 322 6.57 3.54 3.58
N ALA A 323 6.54 4.81 3.17
CA ALA A 323 7.73 5.66 3.19
C ALA A 323 8.27 5.77 4.62
N SER A 324 9.59 5.73 4.77
CA SER A 324 10.22 5.90 6.09
C SER A 324 9.82 7.25 6.67
N GLN A 325 9.15 7.24 7.83
CA GLN A 325 8.73 8.48 8.48
C GLN A 325 9.43 8.70 9.82
N VAL A 326 9.74 7.64 10.56
CA VAL A 326 10.48 7.74 11.83
C VAL A 326 11.75 6.90 11.75
N LEU A 327 12.91 7.55 11.84
CA LEU A 327 14.20 6.89 11.98
C LEU A 327 14.52 6.70 13.47
N ILE A 328 14.64 5.44 13.90
CA ILE A 328 14.92 5.08 15.29
C ILE A 328 16.39 4.68 15.42
N LEU A 329 17.14 5.43 16.21
CA LEU A 329 18.58 5.29 16.41
C LEU A 329 18.91 5.06 17.89
N GLN A 330 20.04 4.43 18.19
CA GLN A 330 20.54 4.37 19.56
C GLN A 330 21.21 5.71 19.92
N GLN A 331 20.92 6.24 21.12
CA GLN A 331 21.60 7.38 21.68
C GLN A 331 23.11 7.07 21.82
N GLY A 332 23.95 8.01 21.40
CA GLY A 332 25.42 7.89 21.48
C GLY A 332 26.07 6.90 20.52
N TRP A 333 25.34 6.31 19.56
CA TRP A 333 25.95 5.45 18.53
C TRP A 333 26.73 6.29 17.51
N GLU A 334 28.06 6.31 17.61
CA GLU A 334 28.92 7.22 16.84
C GLU A 334 28.68 7.24 15.31
N PRO A 335 28.50 6.10 14.61
CA PRO A 335 28.24 6.10 13.17
C PRO A 335 26.93 6.79 12.74
N ALA A 336 26.00 7.04 13.67
CA ALA A 336 24.73 7.70 13.38
C ALA A 336 24.93 9.07 12.71
N THR A 337 25.93 9.84 13.14
CA THR A 337 26.20 11.17 12.59
C THR A 337 26.63 11.09 11.12
N ALA A 338 27.54 10.16 10.79
CA ALA A 338 27.99 9.94 9.42
C ALA A 338 26.83 9.47 8.52
N LEU A 339 25.99 8.56 9.02
CA LEU A 339 24.80 8.07 8.34
C LEU A 339 23.82 9.22 8.01
N LEU A 340 23.47 10.04 9.00
CA LEU A 340 22.55 11.16 8.83
C LEU A 340 23.10 12.20 7.87
N ASN A 341 24.38 12.56 7.98
CA ASN A 341 25.03 13.51 7.08
C ASN A 341 25.02 13.02 5.62
N GLN A 342 25.23 11.72 5.39
CA GLN A 342 25.16 11.17 4.05
C GLN A 342 23.73 11.07 3.52
N LEU A 343 22.77 10.67 4.37
CA LEU A 343 21.35 10.67 4.05
C LEU A 343 20.88 12.06 3.60
N TYR A 344 21.20 13.10 4.36
CA TYR A 344 20.77 14.47 4.03
C TYR A 344 21.41 14.98 2.74
N ARG A 345 22.70 14.67 2.49
CA ARG A 345 23.35 15.01 1.21
C ARG A 345 22.67 14.35 0.02
N LEU A 346 22.30 13.07 0.14
CA LEU A 346 21.61 12.34 -0.92
C LEU A 346 20.20 12.88 -1.16
N ILE A 347 19.47 13.24 -0.10
CA ILE A 347 18.15 13.83 -0.22
C ILE A 347 18.23 15.24 -0.85
N ALA A 348 19.21 16.05 -0.48
CA ALA A 348 19.43 17.38 -1.06
C ALA A 348 19.62 17.31 -2.59
N ALA A 349 20.25 16.24 -3.10
CA ALA A 349 20.44 16.00 -4.52
C ALA A 349 19.17 15.52 -5.25
N ASN A 350 18.13 15.14 -4.52
CA ASN A 350 16.85 14.72 -5.10
C ASN A 350 15.95 15.94 -5.31
N THR A 351 15.93 16.48 -6.54
CA THR A 351 15.17 17.69 -6.89
C THR A 351 13.85 17.40 -7.59
N ARG A 352 13.28 16.18 -7.43
CA ARG A 352 12.00 15.84 -8.06
C ARG A 352 10.87 16.75 -7.56
N PRO A 353 9.92 17.14 -8.42
CA PRO A 353 8.75 17.91 -8.00
C PRO A 353 7.83 17.16 -7.02
N ASP A 354 7.22 17.90 -6.11
CA ASP A 354 6.24 17.42 -5.14
C ASP A 354 4.82 17.52 -5.73
N TYR A 355 4.42 16.51 -6.51
CA TYR A 355 3.19 16.55 -7.31
C TYR A 355 1.88 16.36 -6.52
N TYR A 356 1.94 15.76 -5.32
CA TYR A 356 0.73 15.30 -4.63
C TYR A 356 0.00 16.46 -3.94
N PRO A 357 -1.33 16.64 -4.15
CA PRO A 357 -2.06 17.76 -3.58
C PRO A 357 -1.94 17.91 -2.05
N GLY A 358 -1.77 19.15 -1.60
CA GLY A 358 -1.70 19.51 -0.18
C GLY A 358 -0.36 19.18 0.50
N ALA A 359 0.68 18.78 -0.23
CA ALA A 359 2.00 18.47 0.33
C ALA A 359 2.60 19.66 1.09
N GLU A 360 2.54 20.86 0.51
CA GLU A 360 3.07 22.09 1.13
C GLU A 360 2.39 22.40 2.48
N ASN A 361 1.07 22.29 2.56
CA ASN A 361 0.33 22.49 3.81
C ASN A 361 0.74 21.46 4.87
N ARG A 362 0.78 20.17 4.52
CA ARG A 362 1.20 19.11 5.45
C ARG A 362 2.63 19.32 5.96
N LEU A 363 3.52 19.77 5.09
CA LEU A 363 4.92 20.02 5.45
C LEU A 363 5.07 21.27 6.31
N THR A 364 4.30 22.32 6.03
CA THR A 364 4.24 23.54 6.84
C THR A 364 3.73 23.23 8.25
N ASP A 365 2.65 22.46 8.36
CA ASP A 365 2.13 22.01 9.66
C ASP A 365 3.16 21.17 10.43
N PHE A 366 3.87 20.27 9.73
CA PHE A 366 4.94 19.46 10.31
C PHE A 366 6.11 20.33 10.81
N ARG A 367 6.54 21.32 10.00
CA ARG A 367 7.60 22.29 10.32
C ARG A 367 7.27 23.15 11.53
N LEU A 368 6.03 23.62 11.65
CA LEU A 368 5.59 24.50 12.74
C LEU A 368 5.49 23.79 14.09
N ARG A 369 5.27 22.47 14.09
CA ARG A 369 5.26 21.65 15.33
C ARG A 369 6.65 21.34 15.86
N ALA A 370 7.67 21.40 15.00
CA ALA A 370 9.04 21.08 15.39
C ALA A 370 9.68 22.26 16.14
N ARG A 371 10.42 21.98 17.22
CA ARG A 371 11.06 23.03 18.02
C ARG A 371 12.29 23.60 17.34
N GLN A 372 13.13 22.72 16.80
CA GLN A 372 14.36 23.06 16.08
C GLN A 372 14.50 22.15 14.84
N PRO A 373 13.62 22.30 13.85
CA PRO A 373 13.70 21.46 12.67
C PRO A 373 14.94 21.80 11.85
N LEU A 374 15.52 20.76 11.27
CA LEU A 374 16.53 20.88 10.25
C LEU A 374 15.85 20.90 8.89
N GLU A 375 16.20 21.90 8.08
CA GLU A 375 15.73 22.01 6.70
C GLU A 375 16.84 21.65 5.73
N ILE A 376 16.56 20.72 4.84
CA ILE A 376 17.47 20.35 3.75
C ILE A 376 16.83 20.79 2.43
N ALA A 377 17.41 21.82 1.82
CA ALA A 377 16.97 22.34 0.53
C ALA A 377 17.15 21.29 -0.59
N ARG A 378 16.20 21.28 -1.54
CA ARG A 378 16.12 20.32 -2.65
C ARG A 378 15.93 21.01 -4.01
N GLY A 379 16.62 22.13 -4.22
CA GLY A 379 16.36 23.01 -5.36
C GLY A 379 15.00 23.69 -5.22
N ASP A 380 14.20 23.68 -6.30
CA ASP A 380 12.85 24.26 -6.32
C ASP A 380 11.77 23.33 -5.71
N ALA A 381 12.13 22.09 -5.36
CA ALA A 381 11.24 21.16 -4.67
C ALA A 381 11.10 21.51 -3.19
N LEU A 382 10.07 20.98 -2.53
CA LEU A 382 9.88 21.18 -1.09
C LEU A 382 11.07 20.59 -0.32
N SER A 383 11.63 21.39 0.59
CA SER A 383 12.70 20.97 1.49
C SER A 383 12.33 19.72 2.28
N LEU A 384 13.32 18.87 2.57
CA LEU A 384 13.12 17.87 3.62
C LEU A 384 13.10 18.58 4.97
N ILE A 385 12.04 18.35 5.74
CA ILE A 385 11.95 18.82 7.13
C ILE A 385 12.25 17.65 8.05
N VAL A 386 13.27 17.81 8.89
CA VAL A 386 13.65 16.83 9.91
C VAL A 386 13.31 17.35 11.29
N ALA A 387 12.59 16.55 12.08
CA ALA A 387 12.18 16.90 13.45
C ALA A 387 12.54 15.80 14.45
N ASN A 388 12.55 16.11 15.75
CA ASN A 388 12.66 15.08 16.78
C ASN A 388 11.27 14.63 17.22
N THR A 389 11.05 13.33 17.41
CA THR A 389 9.72 12.82 17.83
C THR A 389 9.23 13.35 19.17
N ASP A 390 10.13 13.83 20.03
CA ASP A 390 9.79 14.38 21.35
C ASP A 390 9.30 15.84 21.30
N ASP A 391 9.41 16.50 20.15
CA ASP A 391 8.96 17.88 19.98
C ASP A 391 7.43 17.98 20.00
N ASP A 392 6.72 17.04 19.35
CA ASP A 392 5.26 16.97 19.26
C ASP A 392 4.77 15.51 19.10
N PRO A 393 3.76 15.06 19.87
CA PRO A 393 3.24 13.70 19.77
C PRO A 393 2.62 13.37 18.40
N GLY A 394 2.20 14.38 17.64
CA GLY A 394 1.68 14.25 16.28
C GLY A 394 2.65 13.59 15.32
N PHE A 395 3.97 13.71 15.52
CA PHE A 395 4.99 13.05 14.71
C PHE A 395 4.93 11.52 14.77
N CYS A 396 4.35 10.98 15.85
CA CYS A 396 4.10 9.55 16.01
C CYS A 396 2.68 9.14 15.61
N GLN A 397 1.76 10.09 15.41
CA GLN A 397 0.31 9.83 15.28
C GLN A 397 -0.28 10.19 13.92
N GLN A 398 0.43 10.98 13.11
CA GLN A 398 -0.02 11.48 11.83
C GLN A 398 1.05 11.30 10.77
N GLU A 399 0.67 10.67 9.66
CA GLU A 399 1.52 10.55 8.48
C GLU A 399 1.67 11.93 7.79
N VAL A 400 2.90 12.27 7.37
CA VAL A 400 3.16 13.54 6.65
C VAL A 400 2.81 13.41 5.16
N PHE A 401 3.05 12.23 4.59
CA PHE A 401 2.82 11.93 3.17
C PHE A 401 3.48 13.00 2.26
N GLY A 402 4.81 13.00 2.25
CA GLY A 402 5.69 14.01 1.66
C GLY A 402 7.08 14.02 2.33
N PRO A 403 7.94 15.02 2.05
CA PRO A 403 9.33 15.07 2.54
C PRO A 403 9.47 15.54 4.00
N GLY A 404 8.76 14.89 4.93
CA GLY A 404 8.99 15.03 6.38
C GLY A 404 9.59 13.77 6.99
N LEU A 405 10.59 13.92 7.87
CA LEU A 405 11.24 12.80 8.56
C LEU A 405 11.40 13.14 10.04
N SER A 406 11.02 12.22 10.92
CA SER A 406 11.30 12.35 12.35
C SER A 406 12.45 11.44 12.77
N VAL A 407 13.23 11.87 13.76
CA VAL A 407 14.29 11.07 14.38
C VAL A 407 13.94 10.83 15.84
N THR A 408 14.07 9.58 16.27
CA THR A 408 13.97 9.15 17.67
C THR A 408 15.32 8.58 18.09
N ARG A 409 15.80 8.94 19.28
CA ARG A 409 16.99 8.34 19.89
C ARG A 409 16.62 7.64 21.18
N LEU A 410 17.00 6.37 21.32
CA LEU A 410 16.71 5.56 22.49
C LEU A 410 18.00 5.18 23.21
N GLU A 411 18.00 5.25 24.53
CA GLU A 411 19.09 4.74 25.36
C GLU A 411 19.04 3.21 25.47
N ALA A 412 20.19 2.56 25.30
CA ALA A 412 20.30 1.12 25.43
C ALA A 412 21.76 0.72 25.72
N GLY A 413 21.93 -0.33 26.53
CA GLY A 413 23.27 -0.84 26.89
C GLY A 413 23.86 -1.81 25.86
N SER A 414 23.07 -2.25 24.87
CA SER A 414 23.51 -3.20 23.84
C SER A 414 22.60 -3.16 22.61
N ALA A 415 23.08 -3.67 21.47
CA ALA A 415 22.28 -3.78 20.25
C ALA A 415 21.00 -4.63 20.42
N GLU A 416 21.04 -5.67 21.25
CA GLU A 416 19.86 -6.48 21.57
C GLU A 416 18.83 -5.68 22.37
N SER A 417 19.26 -5.06 23.47
CA SER A 417 18.37 -4.26 24.32
C SER A 417 17.81 -3.06 23.54
N PHE A 418 18.60 -2.46 22.66
CA PHE A 418 18.15 -1.43 21.74
C PHE A 418 17.05 -1.95 20.81
N LEU A 419 17.30 -3.06 20.11
CA LEU A 419 16.33 -3.61 19.15
C LEU A 419 14.99 -3.94 19.82
N ARG A 420 15.02 -4.55 21.01
CA ARG A 420 13.80 -4.82 21.79
C ARG A 420 13.05 -3.54 22.14
N GLN A 421 13.75 -2.51 22.62
CA GLN A 421 13.15 -1.23 22.96
C GLN A 421 12.62 -0.48 21.73
N ALA A 422 13.36 -0.47 20.63
CA ALA A 422 12.97 0.18 19.38
C ALA A 422 11.72 -0.46 18.77
N ILE A 423 11.62 -1.79 18.79
CA ILE A 423 10.41 -2.49 18.35
C ILE A 423 9.24 -2.21 19.31
N GLY A 424 9.49 -2.20 20.63
CA GLY A 424 8.48 -1.80 21.62
C GLY A 424 7.96 -0.38 21.39
N TYR A 425 8.86 0.57 21.15
CA TYR A 425 8.55 1.95 20.81
C TYR A 425 7.70 2.02 19.54
N ALA A 426 8.13 1.37 18.46
CA ALA A 426 7.40 1.33 17.19
C ALA A 426 5.96 0.84 17.39
N ASN A 427 5.77 -0.32 18.02
CA ASN A 427 4.46 -0.93 18.20
C ASN A 427 3.52 -0.14 19.14
N GLN A 428 4.07 0.60 20.10
CA GLN A 428 3.27 1.27 21.15
C GLN A 428 3.04 2.76 20.90
N ARG A 429 3.97 3.42 20.20
CA ARG A 429 3.94 4.88 20.01
C ARG A 429 3.55 5.27 18.59
N LEU A 430 3.91 4.47 17.59
CA LEU A 430 3.71 4.84 16.18
C LEU A 430 2.36 4.33 15.68
N GLN A 431 1.65 5.20 14.98
CA GLN A 431 0.34 4.89 14.43
C GLN A 431 0.45 4.10 13.12
N GLY A 432 -0.29 2.99 13.03
CA GLY A 432 -0.41 2.19 11.82
C GLY A 432 0.39 0.87 11.89
N THR A 433 0.08 -0.05 10.98
CA THR A 433 0.64 -1.41 10.97
C THR A 433 1.08 -1.85 9.57
N LEU A 434 1.22 -0.89 8.64
CA LEU A 434 1.40 -1.21 7.22
C LEU A 434 2.80 -1.76 6.92
N GLY A 435 3.83 -1.17 7.50
CA GLY A 435 5.20 -1.56 7.22
C GLY A 435 6.19 -0.95 8.18
N ALA A 436 7.34 -1.61 8.30
CA ALA A 436 8.45 -1.17 9.12
C ALA A 436 9.73 -1.83 8.63
N ASN A 437 10.85 -1.13 8.81
CA ASN A 437 12.16 -1.56 8.32
C ASN A 437 13.14 -1.74 9.49
N ILE A 438 13.93 -2.81 9.47
CA ILE A 438 14.97 -3.07 10.46
C ILE A 438 16.27 -3.31 9.70
N VAL A 439 17.22 -2.40 9.89
CA VAL A 439 18.54 -2.45 9.26
C VAL A 439 19.54 -2.95 10.28
N ILE A 440 20.13 -4.12 10.02
CA ILE A 440 21.04 -4.80 10.95
C ILE A 440 22.21 -5.42 10.18
N THR A 441 23.42 -5.35 10.73
CA THR A 441 24.60 -5.97 10.13
C THR A 441 24.58 -7.50 10.31
N ARG A 442 25.28 -8.22 9.42
CA ARG A 442 25.31 -9.70 9.45
C ARG A 442 25.88 -10.30 10.73
N ALA A 443 26.76 -9.59 11.44
CA ALA A 443 27.40 -10.08 12.67
C ALA A 443 26.42 -10.23 13.85
N PRO A 444 25.60 -9.22 14.22
CA PRO A 444 24.56 -9.36 15.24
C PRO A 444 23.33 -10.16 14.78
N ALA A 445 23.02 -10.23 13.48
CA ALA A 445 21.84 -10.94 12.97
C ALA A 445 21.84 -12.47 13.23
N LYS A 446 23.01 -13.10 13.43
CA LYS A 446 23.09 -14.54 13.77
C LYS A 446 22.60 -14.88 15.18
N ARG A 447 22.43 -13.90 16.07
CA ARG A 447 22.04 -14.11 17.48
C ARG A 447 20.68 -13.52 17.85
N LEU A 448 20.07 -12.71 16.98
CA LEU A 448 18.86 -11.95 17.29
C LEU A 448 17.68 -12.50 16.47
N ASP A 449 16.75 -13.16 17.16
CA ASP A 449 15.49 -13.58 16.56
C ASP A 449 14.50 -12.41 16.57
N VAL A 450 14.41 -11.72 15.42
CA VAL A 450 13.51 -10.58 15.22
C VAL A 450 12.04 -11.02 15.07
N SER A 451 11.78 -12.31 14.82
CA SER A 451 10.43 -12.81 14.51
C SER A 451 9.45 -12.77 15.69
N VAL A 452 9.96 -12.55 16.90
CA VAL A 452 9.18 -12.59 18.14
C VAL A 452 8.62 -11.22 18.55
N LEU A 453 9.04 -10.11 17.91
CA LEU A 453 8.82 -8.77 18.50
C LEU A 453 7.95 -7.82 17.65
N MET A 454 7.92 -7.99 16.33
CA MET A 454 7.19 -7.08 15.44
C MET A 454 5.74 -7.54 15.27
N ARG A 455 4.76 -6.65 15.51
CA ARG A 455 3.32 -6.96 15.40
C ARG A 455 2.75 -6.48 14.09
#